data_AF-X5M7P7-F1
#
_entry.id   AF-X5M7P7-F1
#
_cell.length_a   1.000
_cell.length_b   1.000
_cell.length_c   1.000
_cell.angle_alpha   90.00
_cell.angle_beta   90.00
_cell.angle_gamma   90.00
#
_symmetry.space_group_name_H-M   'P 1'
#
loop_
_entity.id
_entity.type
_entity.pdbx_description
1 polymer ?
#
loop_
_entity_poly.entity_id
_entity_poly.type
_entity_poly.pdbx_seq_one_letter_code
_entity_poly.pdbx_strand_id
1 'polypeptide(L)'
;MRQYEQAVEKAVYVDLSDEQFGALVNIGIAAFQNSTLLKKLNKGDYESVPIELQKWTKAGGKRLKGLVHRRAAEAGLWAKSAYVSSNYQLVEKQEPTGILKAEILAPIIASLL
;
A
#
# COMPACT_ATOMS: atom_id res chain seq x y z
N MET A 1 15.53 -1.18 1.07
CA MET A 1 14.15 -0.86 0.64
C MET A 1 13.31 -2.13 0.57
N ARG A 2 13.56 -3.06 -0.37
CA ARG A 2 12.77 -4.31 -0.55
C ARG A 2 12.40 -5.11 0.71
N GLN A 3 13.30 -5.24 1.69
CA GLN A 3 12.99 -5.98 2.92
C GLN A 3 11.85 -5.33 3.74
N TYR A 4 11.73 -4.00 3.72
CA TYR A 4 10.69 -3.26 4.44
C TYR A 4 9.33 -3.40 3.78
N GLU A 5 9.29 -3.28 2.46
CA GLU A 5 8.10 -3.50 1.63
C GLU A 5 7.55 -4.92 1.84
N GLN A 6 8.39 -5.94 1.68
CA GLN A 6 8.00 -7.34 1.85
C GLN A 6 7.48 -7.67 3.26
N ALA A 7 8.01 -7.01 4.28
CA ALA A 7 7.54 -7.22 5.64
C ALA A 7 6.17 -6.57 5.89
N VAL A 8 5.89 -5.43 5.25
CA VAL A 8 4.55 -4.80 5.30
C VAL A 8 3.56 -5.67 4.54
N GLU A 9 3.88 -6.10 3.33
CA GLU A 9 3.05 -6.99 2.50
C GLU A 9 2.67 -8.31 3.22
N LYS A 10 3.61 -8.90 3.95
CA LYS A 10 3.37 -10.16 4.67
C LYS A 10 2.59 -9.99 5.96
N ALA A 11 2.65 -8.81 6.58
CA ALA A 11 2.09 -8.57 7.89
C ALA A 11 0.69 -7.94 7.82
N VAL A 12 0.40 -7.15 6.80
CA VAL A 12 -0.89 -6.48 6.62
C VAL A 12 -1.82 -7.34 5.76
N TYR A 13 -3.03 -7.59 6.26
CA TYR A 13 -4.04 -8.43 5.59
C TYR A 13 -5.23 -7.63 5.05
N VAL A 14 -5.20 -6.32 5.21
CA VAL A 14 -6.25 -5.40 4.75
C VAL A 14 -5.73 -4.57 3.58
N ASP A 15 -6.62 -4.11 2.72
CA ASP A 15 -6.25 -3.30 1.57
C ASP A 15 -5.65 -1.96 2.03
N LEU A 16 -4.56 -1.55 1.38
CA LEU A 16 -3.89 -0.28 1.60
C LEU A 16 -3.78 0.48 0.28
N SER A 17 -3.86 1.80 0.34
CA SER A 17 -3.41 2.65 -0.76
C SER A 17 -1.88 2.77 -0.78
N ASP A 18 -1.34 3.29 -1.88
CA ASP A 18 0.10 3.54 -2.04
C ASP A 18 0.64 4.48 -0.95
N GLU A 19 -0.12 5.51 -0.57
CA GLU A 19 0.30 6.41 0.51
C GLU A 19 0.30 5.72 1.87
N GLN A 20 -0.72 4.90 2.17
CA GLN A 20 -0.79 4.15 3.42
C GLN A 20 0.35 3.14 3.51
N PHE A 21 0.61 2.41 2.42
CA PHE A 21 1.73 1.48 2.32
C PHE A 21 3.08 2.21 2.52
N GLY A 22 3.28 3.31 1.81
CA GLY A 22 4.48 4.14 1.92
C GLY A 22 4.71 4.68 3.34
N ALA A 23 3.63 5.07 4.04
CA ALA A 23 3.72 5.47 5.44
C ALA A 23 4.25 4.32 6.31
N LEU A 24 3.70 3.10 6.18
CA LEU A 24 4.14 1.91 6.92
C LEU A 24 5.59 1.53 6.64
N VAL A 25 6.03 1.58 5.38
CA VAL A 25 7.42 1.30 5.00
C VAL A 25 8.38 2.31 5.66
N ASN A 26 8.02 3.60 5.69
CA ASN A 26 8.86 4.67 6.25
C ASN A 26 9.02 4.60 7.77
N ILE A 27 8.07 3.97 8.47
CA ILE A 27 8.09 3.80 9.91
C ILE A 27 9.17 2.80 10.35
N GLY A 28 9.40 1.75 9.54
CA GLY A 28 10.36 0.68 9.80
C GLY A 28 9.75 -0.57 10.47
N ILE A 29 10.28 -1.74 10.13
CA ILE A 29 9.73 -3.07 10.46
C ILE A 29 9.80 -3.43 11.95
N ALA A 30 10.92 -3.09 12.60
CA ALA A 30 11.22 -3.61 13.93
C ALA A 30 10.18 -3.19 14.98
N ALA A 31 9.64 -1.97 14.87
CA ALA A 31 8.56 -1.49 15.72
C ALA A 31 7.18 -1.99 15.25
N PHE A 32 7.03 -2.31 13.96
CA PHE A 32 5.75 -2.58 13.32
C PHE A 32 5.23 -4.01 13.55
N GLN A 33 6.07 -5.04 13.39
CA GLN A 33 5.63 -6.45 13.31
C GLN A 33 4.89 -6.99 14.54
N ASN A 34 5.12 -6.41 15.72
CA ASN A 34 4.46 -6.84 16.97
C ASN A 34 3.61 -5.71 17.58
N SER A 35 3.32 -4.67 16.81
CA SER A 35 2.64 -3.48 17.31
C SER A 35 1.14 -3.66 17.53
N THR A 36 0.60 -2.92 18.50
CA THR A 36 -0.84 -2.69 18.60
C THR A 36 -1.40 -2.02 17.35
N LEU A 37 -0.60 -1.18 16.69
CA LEU A 37 -0.94 -0.56 15.40
C LEU A 37 -1.30 -1.61 14.35
N LEU A 38 -0.41 -2.58 14.09
CA LEU A 38 -0.66 -3.65 13.12
C LEU A 38 -1.90 -4.47 13.49
N LYS A 39 -2.07 -4.80 14.77
CA LYS A 39 -3.24 -5.55 15.25
C LYS A 39 -4.55 -4.81 15.03
N LYS A 40 -4.57 -3.47 15.18
CA LYS A 40 -5.75 -2.64 14.91
C LYS A 40 -5.99 -2.48 13.42
N LEU A 41 -4.93 -2.21 12.65
CA LEU A 41 -5.00 -2.09 11.20
C LEU A 41 -5.58 -3.37 10.57
N ASN A 42 -5.09 -4.55 10.95
CA ASN A 42 -5.60 -5.82 10.44
C ASN A 42 -7.04 -6.16 10.89
N LYS A 43 -7.61 -5.38 11.82
CA LYS A 43 -9.04 -5.43 12.19
C LYS A 43 -9.89 -4.40 11.42
N GLY A 44 -9.29 -3.67 10.48
CA GLY A 44 -9.94 -2.61 9.71
C GLY A 44 -9.99 -1.26 10.43
N ASP A 45 -9.26 -1.06 11.53
CA ASP A 45 -9.24 0.22 12.25
C ASP A 45 -8.14 1.13 11.69
N TYR A 46 -8.39 1.67 10.49
CA TYR A 46 -7.50 2.59 9.78
C TYR A 46 -7.32 3.93 10.50
N GLU A 47 -8.39 4.41 11.17
CA GLU A 47 -8.42 5.69 11.89
C GLU A 47 -7.49 5.69 13.11
N SER A 48 -7.26 4.52 13.73
CA SER A 48 -6.34 4.41 14.85
C SER A 48 -4.87 4.57 14.48
N VAL A 49 -4.49 4.39 13.22
CA VAL A 49 -3.09 4.33 12.79
C VAL A 49 -2.33 5.61 13.14
N PRO A 50 -2.79 6.83 12.78
CA PRO A 50 -2.12 8.07 13.18
C PRO A 50 -1.88 8.20 14.69
N ILE A 51 -2.85 7.77 15.51
CA ILE A 51 -2.78 7.84 16.97
C ILE A 51 -1.72 6.87 17.50
N GLU A 52 -1.68 5.66 16.96
CA GLU A 52 -0.69 4.66 17.33
C GLU A 52 0.74 5.10 16.93
N LEU A 53 0.91 5.78 15.79
CA LEU A 53 2.21 6.34 15.38
C LEU A 53 2.77 7.36 16.36
N GLN A 54 1.91 8.21 16.94
CA GLN A 54 2.34 9.23 17.91
C GLN A 54 2.89 8.64 19.22
N LYS A 55 2.60 7.36 19.50
CA LYS A 55 3.19 6.66 20.65
C LYS A 55 4.69 6.38 20.43
N TRP A 56 5.16 6.34 19.19
CA TRP A 56 6.56 6.05 18.83
C TRP A 56 7.41 7.30 18.68
N THR A 57 7.27 8.21 19.65
CA THR A 57 7.98 9.50 19.68
C THR A 57 9.06 9.58 20.77
N LYS A 58 9.32 8.46 21.45
CA LYS A 58 10.27 8.37 22.56
C LYS A 58 11.45 7.44 22.24
N ALA A 59 12.64 7.79 22.70
CA ALA A 59 13.82 6.92 22.74
C ALA A 59 14.60 7.19 24.04
N GLY A 60 15.15 6.15 24.66
CA GLY A 60 15.83 6.28 25.97
C GLY A 60 14.94 6.89 27.06
N GLY A 61 13.64 6.61 27.03
CA GLY A 61 12.65 7.17 27.97
C GLY A 61 12.26 8.64 27.73
N LYS A 62 12.93 9.35 26.81
CA LYS A 62 12.67 10.76 26.51
C LYS A 62 11.94 10.94 25.19
N ARG A 63 11.03 11.91 25.13
CA ARG A 63 10.37 12.31 23.88
C ARG A 63 11.36 13.07 23.00
N LEU A 64 11.57 12.63 21.77
CA LEU A 64 12.49 13.25 20.82
C LEU A 64 11.73 14.08 19.79
N LYS A 65 12.04 15.38 19.68
CA LYS A 65 11.39 16.29 18.72
C LYS A 65 11.49 15.78 17.27
N GLY A 66 12.64 15.22 16.89
CA GLY A 66 12.84 14.63 15.55
C GLY A 66 11.88 13.46 15.27
N LEU A 67 11.66 12.57 16.25
CA LEU A 67 10.70 11.48 16.10
C LEU A 67 9.27 11.98 16.04
N VAL A 68 8.91 13.00 16.84
CA VAL A 68 7.59 13.65 16.77
C VAL A 68 7.31 14.16 15.37
N HIS A 69 8.24 14.92 14.78
CA HIS A 69 8.07 15.46 13.43
C HIS A 69 7.96 14.34 12.39
N ARG A 70 8.78 13.29 12.51
CA ARG A 70 8.74 12.15 11.59
C ARG A 70 7.40 11.40 11.66
N ARG A 71 6.90 11.11 12.87
CA ARG A 71 5.59 10.46 13.06
C ARG A 71 4.44 11.32 12.58
N ALA A 72 4.52 12.64 12.72
CA ALA A 72 3.53 13.56 12.17
C ALA A 72 3.52 13.55 10.63
N ALA A 73 4.70 13.51 9.99
CA ALA A 73 4.80 13.41 8.53
C ALA A 73 4.24 12.08 8.00
N GLU A 74 4.55 10.96 8.66
CA GLU A 74 4.02 9.64 8.29
C GLU A 74 2.49 9.56 8.49
N ALA A 75 1.96 10.15 9.57
CA ALA A 75 0.52 10.28 9.77
C ALA A 75 -0.14 11.18 8.71
N GLY A 76 0.53 12.25 8.29
CA GLY A 76 0.07 13.10 7.19
C GLY A 76 0.04 12.35 5.85
N LEU A 77 1.07 11.54 5.58
CA LEU A 77 1.10 10.68 4.39
C LEU A 77 -0.04 9.66 4.43
N TRP A 78 -0.27 9.01 5.56
CA TRP A 78 -1.41 8.09 5.76
C TRP A 78 -2.75 8.77 5.46
N ALA A 79 -2.96 9.98 5.99
CA ALA A 79 -4.20 10.75 5.80
C ALA A 79 -4.37 11.29 4.36
N LYS A 80 -3.29 11.46 3.59
CA LYS A 80 -3.37 11.89 2.19
C LYS A 80 -4.24 10.95 1.35
N SER A 81 -4.22 9.64 1.65
CA SER A 81 -5.10 8.66 1.01
C SER A 81 -6.59 8.94 1.26
N ALA A 82 -6.96 9.49 2.42
CA ALA A 82 -8.35 9.86 2.71
C ALA A 82 -8.80 11.09 1.88
N TYR A 83 -7.86 11.94 1.46
CA TYR A 83 -8.13 13.15 0.69
C TYR A 83 -8.10 12.94 -0.83
N VAL A 84 -7.49 11.86 -1.33
CA VAL A 84 -7.42 11.52 -2.77
C VAL A 84 -8.40 10.37 -3.10
N SER A 85 -9.63 10.44 -2.58
CA SER A 85 -10.73 9.59 -3.05
C SER A 85 -11.73 10.42 -3.85
N SER A 86 -11.32 10.88 -5.03
CA SER A 86 -12.24 11.45 -6.02
C SER A 86 -12.24 10.69 -7.35
N ASN A 87 -11.33 9.75 -7.62
CA ASN A 87 -11.36 8.93 -8.84
C ASN A 87 -10.60 7.62 -8.64
N TYR A 88 -11.23 6.66 -7.95
CA TYR A 88 -10.83 5.25 -8.05
C TYR A 88 -11.34 4.72 -9.40
N GLN A 89 -10.47 4.69 -10.41
CA GLN A 89 -10.61 3.71 -11.48
C GLN A 89 -9.98 2.41 -10.95
N LEU A 90 -10.76 1.34 -10.90
CA LEU A 90 -10.26 0.00 -10.62
C LEU A 90 -9.21 -0.32 -11.69
N VAL A 91 -7.92 -0.32 -11.32
CA VAL A 91 -6.87 -0.80 -12.21
C VAL A 91 -7.05 -2.31 -12.34
N GLU A 92 -7.68 -2.71 -13.43
CA GLU A 92 -7.79 -4.10 -13.83
C GLU A 92 -6.36 -4.66 -13.96
N LYS A 93 -6.04 -5.68 -13.16
CA LYS A 93 -4.74 -6.36 -13.23
C LYS A 93 -4.62 -6.94 -14.63
N GLN A 94 -3.68 -6.44 -15.43
CA GLN A 94 -3.35 -7.05 -16.71
C GLN A 94 -2.74 -8.44 -16.44
N GLU A 95 -3.52 -9.47 -16.70
CA GLU A 95 -3.04 -10.84 -16.92
C GLU A 95 -1.99 -10.82 -18.04
N PRO A 96 -0.89 -11.59 -17.96
CA PRO A 96 0.15 -11.58 -18.98
C PRO A 96 -0.40 -12.23 -20.26
N THR A 97 -0.99 -11.41 -21.13
CA THR A 97 -1.46 -11.86 -22.45
C THR A 97 -0.27 -12.40 -23.25
N GLY A 98 -0.34 -13.72 -23.46
CA GLY A 98 0.64 -14.49 -24.17
C GLY A 98 0.85 -13.99 -25.59
N ILE A 99 2.11 -13.96 -25.98
CA ILE A 99 2.56 -13.80 -27.36
C ILE A 99 2.22 -15.10 -28.08
N LEU A 100 1.10 -15.15 -28.80
CA LEU A 100 0.90 -16.03 -29.96
C LEU A 100 0.11 -15.26 -31.01
N LYS A 101 0.81 -14.71 -31.99
CA LYS A 101 0.20 -14.16 -33.21
C LYS A 101 -0.37 -15.31 -34.04
N ALA A 102 -1.70 -15.42 -34.08
CA ALA A 102 -2.42 -16.18 -35.09
C ALA A 102 -3.24 -15.19 -35.94
N GLU A 103 -2.65 -14.81 -37.07
CA GLU A 103 -3.19 -14.00 -38.16
C GLU A 103 -2.95 -14.88 -39.41
N ILE A 104 -3.87 -15.18 -40.34
CA ILE A 104 -5.11 -14.54 -40.80
C ILE A 104 -6.01 -15.60 -41.45
N LEU A 105 -7.31 -15.41 -41.22
CA LEU A 105 -8.48 -16.02 -41.82
C LEU A 105 -8.56 -15.78 -43.36
N ALA A 106 -8.73 -16.83 -44.16
CA ALA A 106 -9.40 -16.76 -45.48
C ALA A 106 -10.89 -17.09 -45.26
N PRO A 107 -11.87 -16.42 -45.91
CA PRO A 107 -12.28 -16.72 -47.30
C PRO A 107 -12.69 -15.45 -48.09
N ILE A 108 -12.86 -15.44 -49.41
CA ILE A 108 -14.09 -15.65 -50.22
C ILE A 108 -13.58 -15.32 -51.66
N ILE A 109 -13.74 -16.13 -52.70
CA ILE A 109 -14.88 -16.14 -53.64
C ILE A 109 -14.77 -17.43 -54.47
N ALA A 110 -15.80 -18.28 -54.40
CA ALA A 110 -16.16 -19.19 -55.47
C ALA A 110 -17.37 -18.61 -56.20
N SER A 111 -17.21 -18.26 -57.49
CA SER A 111 -18.26 -18.03 -58.51
C SER A 111 -17.54 -17.91 -59.86
N LEU A 112 -17.41 -18.99 -60.62
CA LEU A 112 -18.37 -19.47 -61.63
C LEU A 112 -18.34 -18.64 -62.93
N LEU A 113 -17.44 -19.01 -63.87
CA LEU A 113 -17.69 -19.26 -65.30
C LEU A 113 -16.39 -19.67 -66.01
#